data_AF-A0A9D4K7K9-F1
#
_entry.id   AF-A0A9D4K7K9-F1
#
_cell.length_a   1.000
_cell.length_b   1.000
_cell.length_c   1.000
_cell.angle_alpha   90.00
_cell.angle_beta   90.00
_cell.angle_gamma   90.00
#
_symmetry.space_group_name_H-M   'P 1'
#
loop_
_entity.id
_entity.type
_entity.pdbx_description
1 polymer ?
#
loop_
_entity_poly.entity_id
_entity_poly.type
_entity_poly.pdbx_seq_one_letter_code
_entity_poly.pdbx_strand_id
1 'polypeptide(L)'
;MLWGKTGFPRENPLVQYGDHLPNSHAPKQDLNPGCRRTALTRNPWKIKHYHCYFYSVDQVVTSLLDVYHQAQDKSEASHFMNQLSDLCDLLVKELVAIVTSRVNQLGSENLRSCACQSLLLLEETSPVREIGELVQCCRQERSHMFQDYCLLTSRLMESFFSADVTDMRQTVSYLVENVPMFTRSATFRVIHTLSNLIKTSTDLSPIIFKSLMLHEMSTMSCIVFHTALYLQRVFKGTLLTVQEESNLVQRLCLMTNHPCLNQLHRQLTTQWALGYKQFEDEQMDTRESLICQYRLQFYPSVFDSVDCQLAKLYMTSLCVDTSSDNDGIETSILLGSLGCLHKLVWHTGSMLAARALFRALYFIYTRHNNPHFSQDIQRFVRGLISEFAHFIPHSIDFVDSIHGLNINSDIFVETLSLLHQQVIMATGDQIYTSFPYYLQIMKKVASQPKINQSSTLKFLNYLSDNAQEIDDSSWQLGHNILDICRNVIINQGTQLYYS
;
A
#
# COMPACT_ATOMS: atom_id res chain seq x y z
N MET A 1 -15.16 23.78 -21.46
CA MET A 1 -15.62 23.44 -22.82
C MET A 1 -14.42 23.49 -23.75
N LEU A 2 -14.34 22.55 -24.69
CA LEU A 2 -13.31 22.31 -25.72
C LEU A 2 -12.04 21.55 -25.28
N TRP A 3 -12.05 20.27 -25.65
CA TRP A 3 -10.96 19.29 -25.69
C TRP A 3 -10.20 19.37 -27.01
N GLY A 4 -8.90 19.10 -27.00
CA GLY A 4 -8.09 18.80 -28.19
C GLY A 4 -7.41 17.44 -28.05
N LYS A 5 -7.75 16.51 -28.95
CA LYS A 5 -7.22 15.14 -29.07
C LYS A 5 -6.05 15.10 -30.06
N THR A 6 -5.00 14.37 -29.73
CA THR A 6 -4.02 13.73 -30.65
C THR A 6 -3.40 12.56 -29.85
N GLY A 7 -3.31 11.29 -30.24
CA GLY A 7 -3.23 10.63 -31.54
C GLY A 7 -1.89 9.87 -31.59
N PHE A 8 -1.85 8.61 -31.15
CA PHE A 8 -0.67 7.72 -31.26
C PHE A 8 -1.03 6.49 -32.11
N PRO A 9 -0.20 6.08 -33.09
CA PRO A 9 -0.39 4.85 -33.85
C PRO A 9 0.25 3.64 -33.15
N ARG A 10 -0.37 2.47 -33.37
CA ARG A 10 0.13 1.13 -33.00
C ARG A 10 0.88 0.53 -34.19
N GLU A 11 2.02 -0.09 -33.94
CA GLU A 11 2.60 -1.09 -34.83
C GLU A 11 2.94 -2.37 -34.03
N ASN A 12 2.41 -3.49 -34.52
CA ASN A 12 2.86 -4.86 -34.20
C ASN A 12 4.02 -5.19 -35.16
N PRO A 13 4.84 -6.18 -34.78
CA PRO A 13 5.10 -7.23 -35.77
C PRO A 13 4.88 -8.64 -35.21
N LEU A 14 4.27 -9.45 -36.08
CA LEU A 14 4.16 -10.90 -36.03
C LEU A 14 5.53 -11.53 -36.26
N VAL A 15 5.85 -12.60 -35.52
CA VAL A 15 6.77 -13.65 -35.99
C VAL A 15 6.12 -14.99 -35.69
N GLN A 16 5.92 -15.77 -36.75
CA GLN A 16 5.46 -17.16 -36.76
C GLN A 16 6.63 -18.11 -36.50
N TYR A 17 6.40 -19.17 -35.72
CA TYR A 17 7.04 -20.47 -35.91
C TYR A 17 6.04 -21.56 -35.47
N GLY A 18 5.57 -22.38 -36.43
CA GLY A 18 5.08 -23.75 -36.18
C GLY A 18 6.28 -24.70 -36.11
N ASP A 19 6.18 -25.97 -35.76
CA ASP A 19 5.13 -26.86 -35.26
C ASP A 19 5.88 -28.03 -34.59
N HIS A 20 5.32 -28.63 -33.54
CA HIS A 20 5.26 -30.09 -33.31
C HIS A 20 4.68 -30.38 -31.91
N LEU A 21 3.36 -30.64 -31.91
CA LEU A 21 2.56 -31.28 -30.85
C LEU A 21 2.77 -32.82 -30.86
N PRO A 22 2.39 -33.57 -29.80
CA PRO A 22 0.98 -33.96 -29.56
C PRO A 22 0.51 -33.69 -28.11
N ASN A 23 -0.56 -32.92 -27.96
CA ASN A 23 -1.94 -33.35 -27.62
C ASN A 23 -2.19 -33.90 -26.21
N SER A 24 -2.86 -33.08 -25.39
CA SER A 24 -4.00 -33.54 -24.57
C SER A 24 -5.03 -32.41 -24.41
N HIS A 25 -6.31 -32.79 -24.54
CA HIS A 25 -7.50 -31.94 -24.70
C HIS A 25 -8.04 -31.37 -23.38
N ALA A 26 -8.48 -30.10 -23.37
CA ALA A 26 -9.78 -29.60 -22.83
C ALA A 26 -9.81 -28.03 -22.76
N PRO A 27 -10.99 -27.37 -22.80
CA PRO A 27 -11.17 -26.10 -23.53
C PRO A 27 -11.13 -24.80 -22.69
N LYS A 28 -10.94 -23.71 -23.44
CA LYS A 28 -10.80 -22.29 -23.05
C LYS A 28 -12.11 -21.65 -22.55
N GLN A 29 -11.99 -20.67 -21.65
CA GLN A 29 -12.93 -19.55 -21.51
C GLN A 29 -12.18 -18.21 -21.45
N ASP A 30 -12.70 -17.27 -22.22
CA ASP A 30 -12.18 -15.93 -22.50
C ASP A 30 -12.34 -14.96 -21.31
N LEU A 31 -11.31 -14.15 -21.04
CA LEU A 31 -11.43 -12.95 -20.21
C LEU A 31 -10.89 -11.72 -20.96
N ASN A 32 -11.79 -10.75 -21.11
CA ASN A 32 -11.60 -9.47 -21.79
C ASN A 32 -10.71 -8.51 -20.94
N PRO A 33 -9.92 -7.60 -21.57
CA PRO A 33 -8.94 -6.77 -20.89
C PRO A 33 -9.49 -5.36 -20.58
N GLY A 34 -9.23 -4.85 -19.38
CA GLY A 34 -9.62 -3.49 -19.02
C GLY A 34 -9.07 -3.02 -17.69
N CYS A 35 -7.75 -2.83 -17.58
CA CYS A 35 -7.15 -2.18 -16.40
C CYS A 35 -6.23 -1.04 -16.85
N ARG A 36 -6.74 0.19 -16.79
CA ARG A 36 -5.93 1.42 -16.88
C ARG A 36 -5.32 1.71 -15.50
N ARG A 37 -4.00 1.85 -15.48
CA ARG A 37 -3.21 2.31 -14.32
C ARG A 37 -3.38 3.82 -14.15
N THR A 38 -3.71 4.25 -12.94
CA THR A 38 -3.50 5.62 -12.47
C THR A 38 -2.83 5.61 -11.10
N ALA A 39 -1.88 6.54 -11.02
CA ALA A 39 -0.95 6.96 -9.97
C ALA A 39 -1.27 6.72 -8.49
N LEU A 40 -0.17 6.56 -7.75
CA LEU A 40 -0.01 6.54 -6.31
C LEU A 40 -0.46 7.87 -5.65
N THR A 41 -1.71 7.93 -5.23
CA THR A 41 -2.19 8.73 -4.08
C THR A 41 -3.19 7.91 -3.25
N ARG A 42 -3.02 6.59 -3.23
CA ARG A 42 -3.87 5.73 -2.40
C ARG A 42 -3.47 5.91 -0.94
N ASN A 43 -4.32 6.65 -0.23
CA ASN A 43 -4.49 6.64 1.21
C ASN A 43 -4.05 5.27 1.80
N PRO A 44 -2.98 5.21 2.62
CA PRO A 44 -2.44 3.95 3.13
C PRO A 44 -3.44 3.19 4.02
N TRP A 45 -4.55 3.81 4.40
CA TRP A 45 -5.67 3.19 5.11
C TRP A 45 -6.66 2.46 4.20
N LYS A 46 -6.54 2.59 2.86
CA LYS A 46 -7.10 1.64 1.90
C LYS A 46 -6.12 0.49 1.68
N ILE A 47 -5.70 -0.17 2.76
CA ILE A 47 -5.40 -1.60 2.66
C ILE A 47 -6.73 -2.19 2.19
N LYS A 48 -6.80 -2.65 0.93
CA LYS A 48 -7.90 -3.52 0.50
C LYS A 48 -8.00 -4.56 1.61
N HIS A 49 -9.11 -4.57 2.34
CA HIS A 49 -9.40 -5.59 3.33
C HIS A 49 -8.95 -6.91 2.72
N TYR A 50 -7.88 -7.48 3.27
CA TYR A 50 -7.52 -8.83 2.91
C TYR A 50 -8.77 -9.62 3.23
N HIS A 51 -9.39 -10.19 2.20
CA HIS A 51 -10.57 -11.01 2.34
C HIS A 51 -10.15 -12.25 3.13
N CYS A 52 -10.09 -12.12 4.47
CA CYS A 52 -10.01 -13.23 5.40
C CYS A 52 -11.35 -13.95 5.25
N TYR A 53 -11.34 -15.07 4.52
CA TYR A 53 -12.47 -15.98 4.29
C TYR A 53 -13.82 -15.26 4.31
N PHE A 54 -14.06 -14.48 3.26
CA PHE A 54 -15.42 -14.07 2.97
C PHE A 54 -16.13 -15.33 2.49
N TYR A 55 -17.17 -15.74 3.22
CA TYR A 55 -18.25 -16.41 2.53
C TYR A 55 -18.81 -15.38 1.55
N SER A 56 -18.59 -15.59 0.25
CA SER A 56 -19.18 -14.72 -0.76
C SER A 56 -20.70 -14.82 -0.63
N VAL A 57 -21.42 -13.78 -1.05
CA VAL A 57 -22.88 -13.89 -1.26
C VAL A 57 -23.18 -15.15 -2.07
N ASP A 58 -22.30 -15.54 -3.01
CA ASP A 58 -22.41 -16.81 -3.74
C ASP A 58 -22.39 -18.05 -2.84
N GLN A 59 -21.66 -18.10 -1.73
CA GLN A 59 -21.69 -19.26 -0.82
C GLN A 59 -22.97 -19.33 0.00
N VAL A 60 -23.50 -18.20 0.46
CA VAL A 60 -24.83 -18.15 1.11
C VAL A 60 -25.91 -18.51 0.12
N VAL A 61 -25.85 -17.93 -1.08
CA VAL A 61 -26.74 -18.24 -2.20
C VAL A 61 -26.58 -19.70 -2.61
N THR A 62 -25.40 -20.31 -2.58
CA THR A 62 -25.21 -21.75 -2.90
C THR A 62 -25.82 -22.62 -1.81
N SER A 63 -25.63 -22.31 -0.53
CA SER A 63 -26.27 -23.04 0.57
C SER A 63 -27.80 -22.87 0.59
N LEU A 64 -28.31 -21.70 0.20
CA LEU A 64 -29.75 -21.44 0.05
C LEU A 64 -30.32 -22.07 -1.24
N LEU A 65 -29.53 -22.12 -2.31
CA LEU A 65 -29.87 -22.81 -3.55
C LEU A 65 -29.82 -24.32 -3.38
N ASP A 66 -28.99 -24.88 -2.50
CA ASP A 66 -29.03 -26.30 -2.14
C ASP A 66 -30.33 -26.66 -1.39
N VAL A 67 -30.84 -25.73 -0.56
CA VAL A 67 -32.16 -25.85 0.10
C VAL A 67 -33.30 -25.62 -0.90
N TYR A 68 -33.16 -24.68 -1.83
CA TYR A 68 -34.17 -24.33 -2.83
C TYR A 68 -34.23 -25.31 -4.01
N HIS A 69 -33.13 -25.93 -4.42
CA HIS A 69 -33.11 -26.95 -5.50
C HIS A 69 -33.88 -28.22 -5.12
N GLN A 70 -34.26 -28.37 -3.85
CA GLN A 70 -35.22 -29.39 -3.40
C GLN A 70 -36.69 -28.99 -3.69
N ALA A 71 -36.97 -27.77 -4.11
CA ALA A 71 -38.30 -27.25 -4.44
C ALA A 71 -38.36 -26.85 -5.94
N GLN A 72 -39.11 -27.59 -6.74
CA GLN A 72 -39.25 -27.40 -8.19
C GLN A 72 -40.27 -26.29 -8.54
N ASP A 73 -39.92 -25.26 -9.33
CA ASP A 73 -40.17 -25.11 -10.79
C ASP A 73 -40.06 -23.63 -11.27
N LYS A 74 -39.83 -23.39 -12.58
CA LYS A 74 -39.09 -22.21 -13.12
C LYS A 74 -39.86 -21.10 -13.89
N SER A 75 -41.12 -20.79 -13.58
CA SER A 75 -41.84 -19.67 -14.26
C SER A 75 -41.76 -18.31 -13.53
N GLU A 76 -41.01 -18.25 -12.43
CA GLU A 76 -41.07 -17.21 -11.42
C GLU A 76 -39.77 -16.39 -11.48
N ALA A 77 -39.79 -15.15 -11.96
CA ALA A 77 -38.60 -14.27 -11.91
C ALA A 77 -38.91 -12.94 -11.21
N SER A 78 -39.98 -12.26 -11.59
CA SER A 78 -40.53 -11.12 -10.83
C SER A 78 -41.35 -11.58 -9.62
N HIS A 79 -42.11 -12.67 -9.78
CA HIS A 79 -42.74 -13.38 -8.68
C HIS A 79 -41.70 -14.00 -7.75
N PHE A 80 -40.57 -14.47 -8.30
CA PHE A 80 -39.42 -14.96 -7.54
C PHE A 80 -38.68 -13.87 -6.80
N MET A 81 -38.59 -12.63 -7.28
CA MET A 81 -38.01 -11.53 -6.48
C MET A 81 -38.89 -11.16 -5.28
N ASN A 82 -40.22 -11.19 -5.43
CA ASN A 82 -41.16 -10.97 -4.32
C ASN A 82 -41.22 -12.19 -3.38
N GLN A 83 -41.27 -13.41 -3.92
CA GLN A 83 -41.14 -14.65 -3.14
C GLN A 83 -39.78 -14.76 -2.48
N LEU A 84 -38.69 -14.29 -3.08
CA LEU A 84 -37.36 -14.23 -2.47
C LEU A 84 -37.38 -13.28 -1.28
N SER A 85 -38.06 -12.12 -1.38
CA SER A 85 -38.24 -11.23 -0.25
C SER A 85 -39.06 -11.90 0.87
N ASP A 86 -40.17 -12.54 0.52
CA ASP A 86 -41.02 -13.25 1.49
C ASP A 86 -40.31 -14.49 2.09
N LEU A 87 -39.48 -15.16 1.31
CA LEU A 87 -38.69 -16.33 1.70
C LEU A 87 -37.47 -15.91 2.51
N CYS A 88 -36.88 -14.74 2.24
CA CYS A 88 -35.89 -14.11 3.11
C CYS A 88 -36.51 -13.76 4.46
N ASP A 89 -37.72 -13.20 4.51
CA ASP A 89 -38.41 -12.90 5.76
C ASP A 89 -38.80 -14.18 6.53
N LEU A 90 -39.24 -15.23 5.82
CA LEU A 90 -39.50 -16.54 6.42
C LEU A 90 -38.21 -17.18 6.95
N LEU A 91 -37.12 -17.12 6.17
CA LEU A 91 -35.81 -17.62 6.54
C LEU A 91 -35.26 -16.88 7.76
N VAL A 92 -35.37 -15.56 7.81
CA VAL A 92 -34.98 -14.76 8.97
C VAL A 92 -35.76 -15.24 10.20
N LYS A 93 -37.08 -15.42 10.10
CA LYS A 93 -37.90 -15.94 11.21
C LYS A 93 -37.46 -17.33 11.67
N GLU A 94 -37.20 -18.25 10.75
CA GLU A 94 -36.73 -19.60 11.08
C GLU A 94 -35.33 -19.58 11.72
N LEU A 95 -34.41 -18.79 11.18
CA LEU A 95 -33.07 -18.63 11.74
C LEU A 95 -33.13 -17.98 13.14
N VAL A 96 -33.98 -16.97 13.34
CA VAL A 96 -34.24 -16.39 14.66
C VAL A 96 -34.79 -17.44 15.61
N ALA A 97 -35.77 -18.24 15.19
CA ALA A 97 -36.32 -19.33 15.99
C ALA A 97 -35.26 -20.37 16.38
N ILE A 98 -34.34 -20.71 15.46
CA ILE A 98 -33.21 -21.60 15.74
C ILE A 98 -32.30 -20.98 16.82
N VAL A 99 -31.94 -19.71 16.66
CA VAL A 99 -31.03 -18.99 17.58
C VAL A 99 -31.64 -18.79 18.97
N THR A 100 -32.97 -18.58 19.06
CA THR A 100 -33.69 -18.41 20.33
C THR A 100 -34.12 -19.74 20.95
N SER A 101 -34.16 -20.83 20.17
CA SER A 101 -34.54 -22.14 20.70
C SER A 101 -33.50 -22.68 21.70
N ARG A 102 -33.93 -22.79 22.97
CA ARG A 102 -33.27 -23.61 24.00
C ARG A 102 -31.75 -23.38 24.11
N VAL A 103 -31.37 -22.14 24.38
CA VAL A 103 -29.98 -21.73 24.62
C VAL A 103 -29.29 -22.67 25.62
N ASN A 104 -28.04 -23.05 25.33
CA ASN A 104 -27.24 -24.04 26.08
C ASN A 104 -27.67 -25.52 25.98
N GLN A 105 -28.59 -25.90 25.09
CA GLN A 105 -28.84 -27.33 24.84
C GLN A 105 -27.73 -27.96 24.00
N LEU A 106 -27.24 -29.11 24.49
CA LEU A 106 -26.25 -29.94 23.82
C LEU A 106 -26.85 -30.55 22.54
N GLY A 107 -26.13 -30.46 21.43
CA GLY A 107 -26.50 -31.08 20.14
C GLY A 107 -27.01 -30.14 19.05
N SER A 108 -27.38 -28.89 19.38
CA SER A 108 -27.79 -27.86 18.39
C SER A 108 -26.78 -26.72 18.23
N GLU A 109 -25.62 -26.79 18.89
CA GLU A 109 -24.63 -25.71 18.97
C GLU A 109 -24.14 -25.24 17.60
N ASN A 110 -23.75 -26.18 16.74
CA ASN A 110 -23.30 -25.86 15.37
C ASN A 110 -24.42 -25.26 14.53
N LEU A 111 -25.66 -25.74 14.68
CA LEU A 111 -26.80 -25.20 13.95
C LEU A 111 -27.08 -23.75 14.37
N ARG A 112 -26.98 -23.46 15.68
CA ARG A 112 -27.11 -22.10 16.23
C ARG A 112 -25.94 -21.21 15.79
N SER A 113 -24.71 -21.73 15.68
CA SER A 113 -23.58 -21.03 15.04
C SER A 113 -23.92 -20.55 13.64
N CYS A 114 -24.30 -21.51 12.79
CA CYS A 114 -24.58 -21.27 11.39
C CYS A 114 -25.75 -20.30 11.26
N ALA A 115 -26.75 -20.40 12.13
CA ALA A 115 -27.87 -19.48 12.15
C ALA A 115 -27.45 -18.06 12.55
N CYS A 116 -26.62 -17.89 13.58
CA CYS A 116 -26.06 -16.58 13.96
C CYS A 116 -25.24 -15.96 12.82
N GLN A 117 -24.38 -16.74 12.17
CA GLN A 117 -23.56 -16.27 11.04
C GLN A 117 -24.42 -15.93 9.82
N SER A 118 -25.46 -16.72 9.54
CA SER A 118 -26.39 -16.49 8.44
C SER A 118 -27.20 -15.21 8.68
N LEU A 119 -27.74 -15.02 9.89
CA LEU A 119 -28.43 -13.79 10.28
C LEU A 119 -27.51 -12.57 10.16
N LEU A 120 -26.24 -12.69 10.57
CA LEU A 120 -25.28 -11.59 10.46
C LEU A 120 -25.04 -11.16 9.00
N LEU A 121 -25.04 -12.11 8.06
CA LEU A 121 -24.93 -11.82 6.62
C LEU A 121 -26.24 -11.27 6.05
N LEU A 122 -27.38 -11.81 6.49
CA LEU A 122 -28.70 -11.38 6.03
C LEU A 122 -29.07 -9.98 6.51
N GLU A 123 -28.54 -9.53 7.65
CA GLU A 123 -28.78 -8.18 8.21
C GLU A 123 -28.41 -7.05 7.22
N GLU A 124 -27.50 -7.29 6.27
CA GLU A 124 -27.18 -6.31 5.22
C GLU A 124 -28.30 -6.16 4.16
N THR A 125 -29.18 -7.16 4.06
CA THR A 125 -30.21 -7.29 3.02
C THR A 125 -31.64 -7.21 3.56
N SER A 126 -31.92 -7.81 4.72
CA SER A 126 -33.20 -7.72 5.43
C SER A 126 -32.94 -7.55 6.92
N PRO A 127 -33.45 -6.46 7.55
CA PRO A 127 -33.14 -6.14 8.93
C PRO A 127 -33.95 -7.01 9.92
N VAL A 128 -33.24 -7.66 10.85
CA VAL A 128 -33.81 -8.57 11.86
C VAL A 128 -34.49 -7.77 12.98
N ARG A 129 -35.76 -8.07 13.30
CA ARG A 129 -36.58 -7.22 14.19
C ARG A 129 -36.58 -7.69 15.65
N GLU A 130 -36.21 -8.92 15.92
CA GLU A 130 -36.31 -9.61 17.22
C GLU A 130 -35.08 -9.38 18.15
N ILE A 131 -34.62 -8.13 18.26
CA ILE A 131 -33.34 -7.80 18.92
C ILE A 131 -33.35 -8.11 20.42
N GLY A 132 -34.45 -7.81 21.11
CA GLY A 132 -34.53 -8.00 22.56
C GLY A 132 -34.33 -9.45 22.98
N GLU A 133 -34.94 -10.39 22.25
CA GLU A 133 -34.81 -11.83 22.49
C GLU A 133 -33.38 -12.30 22.20
N LEU A 134 -32.77 -11.82 21.11
CA LEU A 134 -31.41 -12.17 20.72
C LEU A 134 -30.36 -11.64 21.71
N VAL A 135 -30.54 -10.42 22.23
CA VAL A 135 -29.70 -9.86 23.30
C VAL A 135 -29.81 -10.71 24.57
N GLN A 136 -31.01 -11.15 24.94
CA GLN A 136 -31.22 -12.02 26.09
C GLN A 136 -30.53 -13.38 25.89
N CYS A 137 -30.65 -13.98 24.70
CA CYS A 137 -29.97 -15.22 24.35
C CYS A 137 -28.44 -15.06 24.42
N CYS A 138 -27.90 -13.95 23.92
CA CYS A 138 -26.48 -13.63 24.02
C CYS A 138 -25.99 -13.58 25.47
N ARG A 139 -26.77 -13.01 26.39
CA ARG A 139 -26.43 -12.95 27.83
C ARG A 139 -26.52 -14.31 28.53
N GLN A 140 -27.34 -15.22 28.00
CA GLN A 140 -27.57 -16.55 28.57
C GLN A 140 -26.63 -17.62 28.01
N GLU A 141 -26.02 -17.39 26.85
CA GLU A 141 -25.13 -18.35 26.18
C GLU A 141 -23.84 -18.56 26.98
N ARG A 142 -23.51 -19.84 27.25
CA ARG A 142 -22.35 -20.27 28.05
C ARG A 142 -21.44 -21.24 27.28
N SER A 143 -21.85 -21.68 26.09
CA SER A 143 -21.06 -22.58 25.24
C SER A 143 -19.99 -21.82 24.46
N HIS A 144 -19.19 -22.57 23.68
CA HIS A 144 -18.22 -22.02 22.74
C HIS A 144 -18.86 -21.11 21.65
N MET A 145 -20.19 -21.11 21.55
CA MET A 145 -20.94 -20.30 20.60
C MET A 145 -21.12 -18.84 20.99
N PHE A 146 -20.76 -18.49 22.22
CA PHE A 146 -20.92 -17.15 22.78
C PHE A 146 -20.41 -16.03 21.85
N GLN A 147 -19.27 -16.24 21.18
CA GLN A 147 -18.70 -15.27 20.25
C GLN A 147 -19.63 -14.94 19.08
N ASP A 148 -20.32 -15.93 18.50
CA ASP A 148 -21.20 -15.73 17.36
C ASP A 148 -22.45 -14.94 17.75
N TYR A 149 -23.00 -15.21 18.95
CA TYR A 149 -24.07 -14.40 19.52
C TYR A 149 -23.64 -12.95 19.76
N CYS A 150 -22.44 -12.72 20.29
CA CYS A 150 -21.92 -11.37 20.50
C CYS A 150 -21.69 -10.61 19.20
N LEU A 151 -21.18 -11.28 18.16
CA LEU A 151 -21.00 -10.69 16.83
C LEU A 151 -22.34 -10.28 16.22
N LEU A 152 -23.33 -11.18 16.22
CA LEU A 152 -24.69 -10.88 15.75
C LEU A 152 -25.28 -9.72 16.55
N THR A 153 -25.26 -9.81 17.88
CA THR A 153 -25.81 -8.77 18.77
C THR A 153 -25.18 -7.41 18.51
N SER A 154 -23.85 -7.33 18.40
CA SER A 154 -23.17 -6.07 18.12
C SER A 154 -23.63 -5.45 16.79
N ARG A 155 -23.83 -6.28 15.75
CA ARG A 155 -24.27 -5.84 14.44
C ARG A 155 -25.72 -5.33 14.46
N LEU A 156 -26.61 -6.06 15.13
CA LEU A 156 -28.01 -5.66 15.28
C LEU A 156 -28.16 -4.34 16.04
N MET A 157 -27.30 -4.10 17.04
CA MET A 157 -27.29 -2.82 17.76
C MET A 157 -26.86 -1.64 16.89
N GLU A 158 -26.00 -1.86 15.89
CA GLU A 158 -25.58 -0.82 14.94
C GLU A 158 -26.69 -0.49 13.92
N SER A 159 -27.48 -1.48 13.49
CA SER A 159 -28.58 -1.28 12.53
C SER A 159 -29.86 -0.76 13.19
N PHE A 160 -30.14 -1.14 14.43
CA PHE A 160 -31.33 -0.72 15.15
C PHE A 160 -30.99 0.10 16.38
N PHE A 161 -31.26 1.39 16.25
CA PHE A 161 -31.28 2.30 17.39
C PHE A 161 -32.56 2.07 18.19
N SER A 162 -32.49 1.28 19.27
CA SER A 162 -33.63 1.17 20.20
C SER A 162 -33.83 2.51 20.92
N ALA A 163 -35.09 2.86 21.20
CA ALA A 163 -35.41 4.05 21.99
C ALA A 163 -35.00 3.91 23.48
N ASP A 164 -34.71 2.68 23.95
CA ASP A 164 -34.24 2.44 25.32
C ASP A 164 -32.70 2.49 25.39
N VAL A 165 -32.22 3.71 25.62
CA VAL A 165 -30.81 4.05 25.83
C VAL A 165 -30.19 3.27 26.99
N THR A 166 -30.98 2.89 28.01
CA THR A 166 -30.46 2.21 29.19
C THR A 166 -30.07 0.76 28.90
N ASP A 167 -30.92 0.05 28.17
CA ASP A 167 -30.66 -1.32 27.72
C ASP A 167 -29.51 -1.38 26.70
N MET A 168 -29.43 -0.38 25.81
CA MET A 168 -28.33 -0.26 24.85
C MET A 168 -26.99 -0.12 25.59
N ARG A 169 -26.89 0.82 26.54
CA ARG A 169 -25.68 1.03 27.35
C ARG A 169 -25.26 -0.23 28.11
N GLN A 170 -26.20 -0.92 28.76
CA GLN A 170 -25.89 -2.17 29.46
C GLN A 170 -25.36 -3.25 28.51
N THR A 171 -25.92 -3.34 27.32
CA THR A 171 -25.49 -4.34 26.32
C THR A 171 -24.12 -4.00 25.75
N VAL A 172 -23.82 -2.72 25.47
CA VAL A 172 -22.47 -2.29 25.08
C VAL A 172 -21.46 -2.60 26.19
N SER A 173 -21.77 -2.28 27.45
CA SER A 173 -20.90 -2.60 28.60
C SER A 173 -20.64 -4.09 28.70
N TYR A 174 -21.69 -4.90 28.61
CA TYR A 174 -21.59 -6.35 28.63
C TYR A 174 -20.68 -6.88 27.51
N LEU A 175 -20.86 -6.39 26.28
CA LEU A 175 -20.03 -6.83 25.14
C LEU A 175 -18.56 -6.44 25.34
N VAL A 176 -18.27 -5.21 25.77
CA VAL A 176 -16.91 -4.72 25.99
C VAL A 176 -16.20 -5.47 27.12
N GLU A 177 -16.89 -5.76 28.22
CA GLU A 177 -16.34 -6.54 29.35
C GLU A 177 -15.96 -7.97 28.95
N ASN A 178 -16.67 -8.54 27.98
CA ASN A 178 -16.43 -9.91 27.51
C ASN A 178 -15.49 -9.99 26.29
N VAL A 179 -14.99 -8.86 25.77
CA VAL A 179 -14.01 -8.82 24.67
C VAL A 179 -12.80 -9.74 24.87
N PRO A 180 -12.21 -9.88 26.08
CA PRO A 180 -11.07 -10.78 26.29
C PRO A 180 -11.36 -12.26 25.98
N MET A 181 -12.62 -12.67 25.91
CA MET A 181 -13.03 -14.05 25.59
C MET A 181 -13.09 -14.33 24.08
N PHE A 182 -12.99 -13.28 23.25
CA PHE A 182 -13.11 -13.41 21.80
C PHE A 182 -11.78 -13.73 21.13
N THR A 183 -11.87 -14.33 19.95
CA THR A 183 -10.74 -14.33 19.00
C THR A 183 -10.40 -12.89 18.62
N ARG A 184 -9.12 -12.62 18.34
CA ARG A 184 -8.63 -11.26 18.03
C ARG A 184 -9.37 -10.61 16.85
N SER A 185 -9.77 -11.41 15.87
CA SER A 185 -10.56 -10.94 14.72
C SER A 185 -11.98 -10.54 15.12
N ALA A 186 -12.63 -11.33 15.99
CA ALA A 186 -13.94 -11.01 16.52
C ALA A 186 -13.90 -9.79 17.44
N THR A 187 -12.88 -9.65 18.29
CA THR A 187 -12.60 -8.44 19.06
C THR A 187 -12.62 -7.21 18.17
N PHE A 188 -11.82 -7.19 17.10
CA PHE A 188 -11.78 -6.03 16.20
C PHE A 188 -13.14 -5.73 15.56
N ARG A 189 -13.87 -6.75 15.10
CA ARG A 189 -15.21 -6.59 14.50
C ARG A 189 -16.21 -5.98 15.48
N VAL A 190 -16.32 -6.54 16.68
CA VAL A 190 -17.21 -6.03 17.73
C VAL A 190 -16.83 -4.59 18.08
N ILE A 191 -15.55 -4.30 18.30
CA ILE A 191 -15.09 -2.94 18.63
C ILE A 191 -15.33 -1.95 17.49
N HIS A 192 -15.13 -2.36 16.24
CA HIS A 192 -15.41 -1.52 15.08
C HIS A 192 -16.89 -1.12 15.02
N THR A 193 -17.78 -2.11 15.12
CA THR A 193 -19.23 -1.94 15.13
C THR A 193 -19.71 -1.08 16.30
N LEU A 194 -19.26 -1.38 17.52
CA LEU A 194 -19.62 -0.59 18.70
C LEU A 194 -19.07 0.84 18.63
N SER A 195 -17.88 1.04 18.03
CA SER A 195 -17.33 2.39 17.83
C SER A 195 -18.19 3.22 16.88
N ASN A 196 -18.73 2.62 15.82
CA ASN A 196 -19.65 3.31 14.91
C ASN A 196 -20.97 3.68 15.60
N LEU A 197 -21.54 2.74 16.37
CA LEU A 197 -22.73 2.99 17.18
C LEU A 197 -22.52 4.16 18.13
N ILE A 198 -21.40 4.18 18.87
CA ILE A 198 -21.07 5.24 19.83
C ILE A 198 -20.81 6.58 19.12
N LYS A 199 -20.19 6.60 17.93
CA LYS A 199 -20.05 7.84 17.15
C LYS A 199 -21.41 8.46 16.78
N THR A 200 -22.41 7.63 16.50
CA THR A 200 -23.74 8.07 16.09
C THR A 200 -24.67 8.38 17.27
N SER A 201 -24.30 7.92 18.48
CA SER A 201 -25.10 8.10 19.69
C SER A 201 -24.58 9.24 20.56
N THR A 202 -25.47 10.13 21.00
CA THR A 202 -25.13 11.20 21.95
C THR A 202 -25.06 10.71 23.39
N ASP A 203 -25.70 9.59 23.70
CA ASP A 203 -25.91 9.13 25.08
C ASP A 203 -24.85 8.13 25.56
N LEU A 204 -24.05 7.59 24.63
CA LEU A 204 -22.98 6.66 24.94
C LEU A 204 -21.63 7.38 24.96
N SER A 205 -20.92 7.25 26.08
CA SER A 205 -19.57 7.79 26.20
C SER A 205 -18.53 6.78 25.67
N PRO A 206 -17.56 7.22 24.84
CA PRO A 206 -16.44 6.39 24.42
C PRO A 206 -15.61 5.81 25.57
N ILE A 207 -15.66 6.42 26.76
CA ILE A 207 -14.89 6.04 27.96
C ILE A 207 -15.06 4.55 28.32
N ILE A 208 -16.16 3.92 27.92
CA ILE A 208 -16.39 2.48 28.04
C ILE A 208 -15.26 1.62 27.47
N PHE A 209 -14.57 2.10 26.42
CA PHE A 209 -13.43 1.42 25.82
C PHE A 209 -12.10 1.67 26.54
N LYS A 210 -12.04 2.54 27.55
CA LYS A 210 -10.75 2.97 28.13
C LYS A 210 -9.98 1.81 28.74
N SER A 211 -10.62 0.96 29.53
CA SER A 211 -9.98 -0.21 30.13
C SER A 211 -9.41 -1.17 29.08
N LEU A 212 -10.21 -1.46 28.05
CA LEU A 212 -9.78 -2.27 26.91
C LEU A 212 -8.60 -1.61 26.19
N MET A 213 -8.69 -0.33 25.87
CA MET A 213 -7.64 0.38 25.14
C MET A 213 -6.29 0.35 25.88
N LEU A 214 -6.31 0.57 27.20
CA LEU A 214 -5.11 0.48 28.04
C LEU A 214 -4.52 -0.93 28.09
N HIS A 215 -5.37 -1.96 28.08
CA HIS A 215 -4.93 -3.34 27.97
C HIS A 215 -4.32 -3.63 26.58
N GLU A 216 -5.02 -3.29 25.50
CA GLU A 216 -4.63 -3.62 24.13
C GLU A 216 -3.30 -2.93 23.74
N MET A 217 -3.11 -1.67 24.15
CA MET A 217 -1.85 -0.94 23.94
C MET A 217 -0.68 -1.49 24.75
N SER A 218 -0.95 -2.35 25.74
CA SER A 218 0.09 -2.99 26.56
C SER A 218 0.66 -4.27 25.93
N THR A 219 0.16 -4.69 24.75
CA THR A 219 0.58 -5.94 24.09
C THR A 219 1.53 -5.69 22.89
N MET A 220 2.23 -6.74 22.43
CA MET A 220 3.01 -6.72 21.19
C MET A 220 2.30 -7.43 20.02
N SER A 221 1.04 -7.85 20.23
CA SER A 221 0.24 -8.50 19.19
C SER A 221 -0.25 -7.43 18.21
N CYS A 222 0.18 -7.52 16.95
CA CYS A 222 -0.18 -6.54 15.91
C CYS A 222 -1.71 -6.36 15.77
N ILE A 223 -2.49 -7.44 15.77
CA ILE A 223 -3.96 -7.36 15.60
C ILE A 223 -4.61 -6.60 16.76
N VAL A 224 -4.18 -6.88 17.98
CA VAL A 224 -4.67 -6.21 19.20
C VAL A 224 -4.25 -4.74 19.21
N PHE A 225 -2.98 -4.47 18.91
CA PHE A 225 -2.45 -3.12 18.85
C PHE A 225 -3.15 -2.29 17.76
N HIS A 226 -3.52 -2.90 16.64
CA HIS A 226 -4.33 -2.26 15.60
C HIS A 226 -5.68 -1.78 16.12
N THR A 227 -6.35 -2.55 16.97
CA THR A 227 -7.60 -2.13 17.64
C THR A 227 -7.39 -0.89 18.49
N ALA A 228 -6.28 -0.82 19.24
CA ALA A 228 -5.94 0.37 20.03
C ALA A 228 -5.69 1.61 19.15
N LEU A 229 -4.96 1.45 18.04
CA LEU A 229 -4.74 2.53 17.07
C LEU A 229 -6.04 2.98 16.40
N TYR A 230 -6.93 2.05 16.08
CA TYR A 230 -8.26 2.36 15.52
C TYR A 230 -9.09 3.18 16.51
N LEU A 231 -9.18 2.75 17.77
CA LEU A 231 -9.88 3.48 18.83
C LEU A 231 -9.27 4.87 19.04
N GLN A 232 -7.93 5.00 19.04
CA GLN A 232 -7.27 6.31 19.15
C GLN A 232 -7.61 7.22 17.98
N ARG A 233 -7.64 6.70 16.75
CA ARG A 233 -8.02 7.50 15.56
C ARG A 233 -9.46 8.00 15.66
N VAL A 234 -10.36 7.13 16.10
CA VAL A 234 -11.79 7.39 16.15
C VAL A 234 -12.17 8.36 17.28
N PHE A 235 -11.59 8.18 18.47
CA PHE A 235 -11.94 8.88 19.69
C PHE A 235 -10.75 9.67 20.25
N LYS A 236 -9.97 10.31 19.35
CA LYS A 236 -8.78 11.10 19.74
C LYS A 236 -9.19 12.21 20.71
N GLY A 237 -8.40 12.37 21.77
CA GLY A 237 -8.62 13.38 22.80
C GLY A 237 -9.70 13.05 23.84
N THR A 238 -10.47 11.97 23.67
CA THR A 238 -11.50 11.57 24.65
C THR A 238 -11.11 10.33 25.47
N LEU A 239 -10.42 9.35 24.87
CA LEU A 239 -10.07 8.09 25.55
C LEU A 239 -8.78 8.19 26.38
N LEU A 240 -7.72 8.68 25.73
CA LEU A 240 -6.38 8.76 26.30
C LEU A 240 -6.07 10.16 26.78
N THR A 241 -5.35 10.24 27.90
CA THR A 241 -4.59 11.41 28.31
C THR A 241 -3.39 11.62 27.40
N VAL A 242 -2.79 12.82 27.42
CA VAL A 242 -1.59 13.15 26.62
C VAL A 242 -0.44 12.18 26.91
N GLN A 243 -0.25 11.78 28.18
CA GLN A 243 0.80 10.83 28.55
C GLN A 243 0.52 9.42 28.03
N GLU A 244 -0.74 8.97 28.11
CA GLU A 244 -1.13 7.66 27.58
C GLU A 244 -0.98 7.64 26.03
N GLU A 245 -1.36 8.71 25.34
CA GLU A 245 -1.13 8.84 23.89
C GLU A 245 0.36 8.81 23.55
N SER A 246 1.21 9.52 24.29
CA SER A 246 2.66 9.45 24.13
C SER A 246 3.19 8.02 24.31
N ASN A 247 2.68 7.27 25.29
CA ASN A 247 3.08 5.87 25.50
C ASN A 247 2.63 4.96 24.35
N LEU A 248 1.44 5.21 23.76
CA LEU A 248 0.96 4.49 22.58
C LEU A 248 1.91 4.70 21.40
N VAL A 249 2.25 5.95 21.12
CA VAL A 249 3.14 6.34 20.01
C VAL A 249 4.55 5.79 20.23
N GLN A 250 5.09 5.92 21.44
CA GLN A 250 6.38 5.34 21.80
C GLN A 250 6.42 3.84 21.47
N ARG A 251 5.37 3.11 21.86
CA ARG A 251 5.31 1.68 21.63
C ARG A 251 5.18 1.33 20.16
N LEU A 252 4.35 2.07 19.41
CA LEU A 252 4.25 1.94 17.95
C LEU A 252 5.64 2.08 17.29
N CYS A 253 6.39 3.11 17.68
CA CYS A 253 7.74 3.36 17.18
C CYS A 253 8.72 2.24 17.57
N LEU A 254 8.67 1.72 18.80
CA LEU A 254 9.50 0.58 19.21
C LEU A 254 9.17 -0.71 18.44
N MET A 255 7.91 -0.92 18.06
CA MET A 255 7.48 -2.07 17.27
C MET A 255 8.00 -2.06 15.83
N THR A 256 8.52 -0.96 15.30
CA THR A 256 9.12 -0.95 13.94
C THR A 256 10.47 -1.68 13.90
N ASN A 257 11.14 -1.81 15.05
CA ASN A 257 12.46 -2.44 15.20
C ASN A 257 12.46 -3.67 16.09
N HIS A 258 11.31 -4.09 16.61
CA HIS A 258 11.28 -5.14 17.62
C HIS A 258 11.80 -6.49 17.07
N PRO A 259 12.80 -7.12 17.70
CA PRO A 259 13.47 -8.29 17.15
C PRO A 259 12.57 -9.53 17.05
N CYS A 260 11.57 -9.66 17.94
CA CYS A 260 10.61 -10.78 17.89
C CYS A 260 9.52 -10.64 16.82
N LEU A 261 9.42 -9.50 16.13
CA LEU A 261 8.46 -9.32 15.05
C LEU A 261 9.07 -9.80 13.73
N ASN A 262 8.28 -10.51 12.93
CA ASN A 262 8.69 -10.89 11.57
C ASN A 262 8.70 -9.66 10.64
N GLN A 263 9.24 -9.83 9.43
CA GLN A 263 9.37 -8.74 8.45
C GLN A 263 8.01 -8.11 8.08
N LEU A 264 6.96 -8.92 7.92
CA LEU A 264 5.62 -8.43 7.59
C LEU A 264 5.04 -7.55 8.70
N HIS A 265 5.20 -7.97 9.97
CA HIS A 265 4.75 -7.20 11.12
C HIS A 265 5.54 -5.90 11.27
N ARG A 266 6.86 -5.89 11.04
CA ARG A 266 7.66 -4.65 11.04
C ARG A 266 7.25 -3.68 9.94
N GLN A 267 6.96 -4.21 8.74
CA GLN A 267 6.43 -3.39 7.65
C GLN A 267 5.07 -2.81 8.01
N LEU A 268 4.17 -3.62 8.57
CA LEU A 268 2.84 -3.20 9.00
C LEU A 268 2.91 -2.10 10.08
N THR A 269 3.75 -2.26 11.10
CA THR A 269 3.92 -1.26 12.16
C THR A 269 4.54 0.04 11.63
N THR A 270 5.45 -0.05 10.68
CA THR A 270 6.00 1.13 9.98
C THR A 270 4.91 1.86 9.17
N GLN A 271 4.02 1.13 8.51
CA GLN A 271 2.87 1.73 7.80
C GLN A 271 1.87 2.38 8.76
N TRP A 272 1.65 1.80 9.95
CA TRP A 272 0.83 2.43 10.97
C TRP A 272 1.44 3.72 11.51
N ALA A 273 2.76 3.74 11.74
CA ALA A 273 3.47 4.97 12.13
C ALA A 273 3.32 6.06 11.06
N LEU A 274 3.47 5.70 9.78
CA LEU A 274 3.24 6.63 8.68
C LEU A 274 1.80 7.16 8.66
N GLY A 275 0.83 6.26 8.79
CA GLY A 275 -0.58 6.65 8.79
C GLY A 275 -0.95 7.53 9.98
N TYR A 276 -0.33 7.33 11.14
CA TYR A 276 -0.54 8.16 12.33
C TYR A 276 0.09 9.55 12.14
N LYS A 277 1.29 9.64 11.55
CA LYS A 277 1.92 10.93 11.21
C LYS A 277 1.08 11.76 10.24
N GLN A 278 0.55 11.11 9.20
CA GLN A 278 -0.36 11.77 8.24
C GLN A 278 -1.62 12.27 8.91
N PHE A 279 -2.15 11.53 9.88
CA PHE A 279 -3.31 11.94 10.66
C PHE A 279 -3.01 13.13 11.58
N GLU A 280 -1.81 13.22 12.18
CA GLU A 280 -1.38 14.42 12.90
C GLU A 280 -1.31 15.64 11.96
N ASP A 281 -0.75 15.47 10.76
CA ASP A 281 -0.63 16.55 9.77
C ASP A 281 -2.00 17.05 9.28
N GLU A 282 -2.97 16.14 9.09
CA GLU A 282 -4.35 16.50 8.70
C GLU A 282 -5.07 17.33 9.77
N GLN A 283 -4.73 17.12 11.05
CA GLN A 283 -5.38 17.83 12.16
C GLN A 283 -4.82 19.23 12.40
N MET A 284 -3.77 19.65 11.67
CA MET A 284 -3.14 20.97 11.79
C MET A 284 -2.81 21.33 13.25
N ASP A 285 -2.47 20.33 14.06
CA ASP A 285 -2.09 20.56 15.46
C ASP A 285 -0.77 21.32 15.48
N THR A 286 -0.73 22.48 16.15
CA THR A 286 0.48 23.31 16.26
C THR A 286 1.55 22.69 17.14
N ARG A 287 1.25 21.55 17.78
CA ARG A 287 2.18 20.81 18.62
C ARG A 287 3.21 20.05 17.79
N GLU A 288 4.40 19.89 18.37
CA GLU A 288 5.43 19.03 17.81
C GLU A 288 4.89 17.60 17.66
N SER A 289 5.05 17.00 16.48
CA SER A 289 4.57 15.65 16.19
C SER A 289 5.21 14.63 17.14
N LEU A 290 4.37 13.84 17.82
CA LEU A 290 4.82 12.84 18.78
C LEU A 290 5.68 11.77 18.10
N ILE A 291 5.35 11.42 16.86
CA ILE A 291 6.13 10.46 16.08
C ILE A 291 7.54 10.97 15.78
N CYS A 292 7.69 12.27 15.48
CA CYS A 292 8.98 12.86 15.15
C CYS A 292 9.98 12.80 16.32
N GLN A 293 9.50 12.76 17.57
CA GLN A 293 10.35 12.57 18.76
C GLN A 293 11.08 11.23 18.74
N TYR A 294 10.53 10.22 18.06
CA TYR A 294 11.10 8.90 17.91
C TYR A 294 11.79 8.67 16.55
N ARG A 295 12.20 9.74 15.85
CA ARG A 295 12.74 9.67 14.48
C ARG A 295 13.87 8.64 14.28
N LEU A 296 14.72 8.44 15.30
CA LEU A 296 15.81 7.47 15.25
C LEU A 296 15.33 6.00 15.15
N GLN A 297 14.09 5.71 15.55
CA GLN A 297 13.49 4.38 15.39
C GLN A 297 13.17 4.06 13.92
N PHE A 298 13.16 5.05 13.02
CA PHE A 298 12.95 4.81 11.60
C PHE A 298 14.25 4.61 10.83
N TYR A 299 15.40 4.46 11.49
CA TYR A 299 16.62 4.06 10.79
C TYR A 299 16.47 2.65 10.20
N PRO A 300 16.70 2.47 8.89
CA PRO A 300 16.63 1.15 8.27
C PRO A 300 17.66 0.20 8.89
N SER A 301 17.26 -1.04 9.15
CA SER A 301 18.14 -2.12 9.60
C SER A 301 18.43 -3.10 8.48
N VAL A 302 19.56 -3.82 8.57
CA VAL A 302 19.91 -4.91 7.64
C VAL A 302 18.89 -6.06 7.67
N PHE A 303 18.10 -6.19 8.74
CA PHE A 303 17.07 -7.22 8.87
C PHE A 303 15.73 -6.81 8.24
N ASP A 304 15.60 -5.56 7.79
CA ASP A 304 14.39 -5.08 7.15
C ASP A 304 14.32 -5.54 5.69
N SER A 305 13.13 -5.92 5.24
CA SER A 305 12.86 -6.11 3.82
C SER A 305 13.05 -4.80 3.06
N VAL A 306 13.28 -4.87 1.74
CA VAL A 306 13.46 -3.67 0.90
C VAL A 306 12.28 -2.69 1.05
N ASP A 307 11.05 -3.20 1.12
CA ASP A 307 9.86 -2.36 1.31
C ASP A 307 9.81 -1.72 2.70
N CYS A 308 10.24 -2.44 3.74
CA CYS A 308 10.33 -1.90 5.09
C CYS A 308 11.42 -0.81 5.18
N GLN A 309 12.59 -1.04 4.57
CA GLN A 309 13.66 -0.03 4.49
C GLN A 309 13.18 1.23 3.77
N LEU A 310 12.48 1.08 2.63
CA LEU A 310 11.92 2.22 1.90
C LEU A 310 10.89 3.01 2.74
N ALA A 311 9.99 2.31 3.43
CA ALA A 311 9.01 2.95 4.29
C ALA A 311 9.67 3.71 5.46
N LYS A 312 10.71 3.12 6.05
CA LYS A 312 11.53 3.74 7.11
C LYS A 312 12.32 4.95 6.64
N LEU A 313 12.89 4.90 5.44
CA LEU A 313 13.55 6.05 4.79
C LEU A 313 12.56 7.18 4.53
N TYR A 314 11.36 6.84 4.05
CA TYR A 314 10.30 7.83 3.86
C TYR A 314 9.90 8.46 5.21
N MET A 315 9.68 7.65 6.25
CA MET A 315 9.39 8.15 7.60
C MET A 315 10.50 9.05 8.15
N THR A 316 11.75 8.66 7.98
CA THR A 316 12.91 9.46 8.39
C THR A 316 12.88 10.82 7.69
N SER A 317 12.61 10.85 6.38
CA SER A 317 12.46 12.11 5.64
C SER A 317 11.31 12.97 6.18
N LEU A 318 10.19 12.37 6.62
CA LEU A 318 9.08 13.14 7.19
C LEU A 318 9.40 13.74 8.56
N CYS A 319 10.25 13.08 9.35
CA CYS A 319 10.51 13.43 10.75
C CYS A 319 11.73 14.32 10.97
N VAL A 320 12.60 14.43 9.98
CA VAL A 320 13.76 15.32 9.99
C VAL A 320 13.34 16.68 9.44
N ASP A 321 13.80 17.77 10.06
CA ASP A 321 13.64 19.12 9.53
C ASP A 321 15.03 19.70 9.20
N THR A 322 15.25 20.03 7.93
CA THR A 322 16.51 20.59 7.44
C THR A 322 16.46 22.12 7.30
N SER A 323 15.33 22.76 7.63
CA SER A 323 15.15 24.21 7.45
C SER A 323 16.06 25.04 8.36
N SER A 324 16.44 24.50 9.52
CA SER A 324 17.35 25.13 10.49
C SER A 324 18.72 24.44 10.59
N ASP A 325 19.09 23.61 9.61
CA ASP A 325 20.29 22.75 9.65
C ASP A 325 21.58 23.52 9.31
N ASN A 326 22.01 24.39 10.22
CA ASN A 326 23.24 25.17 10.07
C ASN A 326 24.51 24.31 10.15
N ASP A 327 24.46 23.21 10.91
CA ASP A 327 25.63 22.35 11.19
C ASP A 327 25.69 21.13 10.25
N GLY A 328 24.73 20.96 9.33
CA GLY A 328 24.65 19.82 8.40
C GLY A 328 24.36 18.47 9.08
N ILE A 329 23.95 18.49 10.35
CA ILE A 329 23.72 17.28 11.16
C ILE A 329 22.50 16.55 10.64
N GLU A 330 21.39 17.24 10.41
CA GLU A 330 20.15 16.62 9.95
C GLU A 330 20.27 16.09 8.51
N THR A 331 21.03 16.80 7.67
CA THR A 331 21.45 16.31 6.34
C THR A 331 22.30 15.03 6.44
N SER A 332 23.24 14.96 7.40
CA SER A 332 24.05 13.77 7.63
C SER A 332 23.24 12.57 8.11
N ILE A 333 22.19 12.81 8.91
CA ILE A 333 21.25 11.80 9.38
C ILE A 333 20.50 11.19 8.18
N LEU A 334 19.93 12.05 7.34
CA LEU A 334 19.22 11.61 6.12
C LEU A 334 20.11 10.77 5.20
N LEU A 335 21.32 11.25 4.91
CA LEU A 335 22.25 10.53 4.06
C LEU A 335 22.75 9.22 4.70
N GLY A 336 23.04 9.25 6.00
CA GLY A 336 23.46 8.07 6.75
C GLY A 336 22.39 6.98 6.76
N SER A 337 21.11 7.36 6.78
CA SER A 337 19.99 6.41 6.76
C SER A 337 19.91 5.57 5.48
N LEU A 338 20.42 6.09 4.35
CA LEU A 338 20.47 5.37 3.07
C LEU A 338 21.48 4.22 3.07
N GLY A 339 22.39 4.16 4.05
CA GLY A 339 23.54 3.26 4.06
C GLY A 339 23.18 1.78 3.92
N CYS A 340 22.12 1.30 4.58
CA CYS A 340 21.68 -0.10 4.49
C CYS A 340 21.24 -0.47 3.08
N LEU A 341 20.40 0.36 2.47
CA LEU A 341 19.86 0.13 1.14
C LEU A 341 20.93 0.32 0.06
N HIS A 342 21.81 1.30 0.21
CA HIS A 342 22.96 1.51 -0.66
C HIS A 342 23.90 0.29 -0.67
N LYS A 343 24.30 -0.19 0.52
CA LYS A 343 25.15 -1.39 0.65
C LYS A 343 24.48 -2.61 0.02
N LEU A 344 23.17 -2.79 0.22
CA LEU A 344 22.43 -3.88 -0.39
C LEU A 344 22.51 -3.83 -1.92
N VAL A 345 22.30 -2.66 -2.52
CA VAL A 345 22.45 -2.47 -3.97
C VAL A 345 23.88 -2.77 -4.42
N TRP A 346 24.86 -2.22 -3.73
CA TRP A 346 26.28 -2.37 -4.08
C TRP A 346 26.75 -3.83 -4.05
N HIS A 347 26.29 -4.62 -3.09
CA HIS A 347 26.73 -6.01 -2.94
C HIS A 347 25.91 -7.02 -3.76
N THR A 348 24.68 -6.69 -4.15
CA THR A 348 23.78 -7.65 -4.82
C THR A 348 23.49 -7.32 -6.27
N GLY A 349 23.70 -6.08 -6.72
CA GLY A 349 23.20 -5.61 -8.01
C GLY A 349 21.68 -5.72 -8.14
N SER A 350 20.94 -5.80 -7.03
CA SER A 350 19.49 -6.06 -7.05
C SER A 350 18.72 -4.87 -7.62
N MET A 351 18.01 -5.11 -8.73
CA MET A 351 17.10 -4.13 -9.34
C MET A 351 15.98 -3.68 -8.38
N LEU A 352 15.49 -4.59 -7.52
CA LEU A 352 14.46 -4.25 -6.52
C LEU A 352 15.01 -3.25 -5.51
N ALA A 353 16.21 -3.49 -4.99
CA ALA A 353 16.87 -2.60 -4.04
C ALA A 353 17.24 -1.26 -4.69
N ALA A 354 17.71 -1.27 -5.94
CA ALA A 354 18.05 -0.05 -6.67
C ALA A 354 16.83 0.84 -6.90
N ARG A 355 15.69 0.25 -7.29
CA ARG A 355 14.42 1.01 -7.43
C ARG A 355 13.96 1.62 -6.11
N ALA A 356 14.07 0.88 -5.01
CA ALA A 356 13.74 1.42 -3.70
C ALA A 356 14.69 2.58 -3.32
N LEU A 357 15.96 2.46 -3.67
CA LEU A 357 16.97 3.47 -3.39
C LEU A 357 16.72 4.77 -4.15
N PHE A 358 16.44 4.69 -5.46
CA PHE A 358 16.05 5.87 -6.24
C PHE A 358 14.75 6.51 -5.73
N ARG A 359 13.78 5.71 -5.28
CA ARG A 359 12.56 6.24 -4.63
C ARG A 359 12.86 6.94 -3.31
N ALA A 360 13.75 6.40 -2.49
CA ALA A 360 14.16 7.02 -1.24
C ALA A 360 14.88 8.35 -1.48
N LEU A 361 15.82 8.39 -2.42
CA LEU A 361 16.48 9.64 -2.85
C LEU A 361 15.47 10.67 -3.33
N TYR A 362 14.47 10.24 -4.12
CA TYR A 362 13.42 11.12 -4.59
C TYR A 362 12.60 11.69 -3.43
N PHE A 363 12.18 10.86 -2.47
CA PHE A 363 11.45 11.34 -1.30
C PHE A 363 12.24 12.37 -0.49
N ILE A 364 13.52 12.11 -0.23
CA ILE A 364 14.37 13.04 0.51
C ILE A 364 14.53 14.34 -0.30
N TYR A 365 14.78 14.26 -1.61
CA TYR A 365 14.95 15.43 -2.47
C TYR A 365 13.70 16.30 -2.51
N THR A 366 12.52 15.67 -2.65
CA THR A 366 11.24 16.40 -2.72
C THR A 366 10.98 17.28 -1.49
N ARG A 367 11.54 16.89 -0.34
CA ARG A 367 11.30 17.54 0.95
C ARG A 367 12.43 18.46 1.39
N HIS A 368 13.68 18.07 1.15
CA HIS A 368 14.88 18.71 1.68
C HIS A 368 15.76 19.26 0.56
N ASN A 369 15.16 19.91 -0.46
CA ASN A 369 15.88 20.42 -1.63
C ASN A 369 17.01 21.41 -1.26
N ASN A 370 18.16 20.88 -0.90
CA ASN A 370 19.35 21.57 -0.44
C ASN A 370 20.49 21.34 -1.46
N PRO A 371 21.28 22.38 -1.81
CA PRO A 371 22.44 22.23 -2.68
C PRO A 371 23.42 21.11 -2.28
N HIS A 372 23.67 20.90 -0.98
CA HIS A 372 24.55 19.83 -0.50
C HIS A 372 24.02 18.44 -0.87
N PHE A 373 22.71 18.24 -0.68
CA PHE A 373 22.04 17.00 -1.03
C PHE A 373 22.10 16.70 -2.53
N SER A 374 22.09 17.75 -3.36
CA SER A 374 22.21 17.63 -4.81
C SER A 374 23.57 17.06 -5.24
N GLN A 375 24.66 17.48 -4.61
CA GLN A 375 26.00 16.96 -4.89
C GLN A 375 26.15 15.49 -4.46
N ASP A 376 25.56 15.12 -3.32
CA ASP A 376 25.61 13.74 -2.84
C ASP A 376 24.75 12.81 -3.70
N ILE A 377 23.56 13.25 -4.14
CA ILE A 377 22.78 12.54 -5.17
C ILE A 377 23.61 12.31 -6.42
N GLN A 378 24.27 13.36 -6.92
CA GLN A 378 25.09 13.26 -8.13
C GLN A 378 26.22 12.23 -7.97
N ARG A 379 26.95 12.25 -6.85
CA ARG A 379 27.99 11.26 -6.52
C ARG A 379 27.41 9.85 -6.46
N PHE A 380 26.23 9.72 -5.87
CA PHE A 380 25.56 8.45 -5.66
C PHE A 380 25.11 7.81 -6.98
N VAL A 381 24.40 8.58 -7.81
CA VAL A 381 23.95 8.17 -9.13
C VAL A 381 25.14 7.81 -10.02
N ARG A 382 26.21 8.62 -9.96
CA ARG A 382 27.46 8.36 -10.68
C ARG A 382 28.09 7.03 -10.25
N GLY A 383 28.26 6.80 -8.95
CA GLY A 383 28.88 5.59 -8.42
C GLY A 383 28.10 4.33 -8.77
N LEU A 384 26.76 4.39 -8.71
CA LEU A 384 25.91 3.27 -9.10
C LEU A 384 26.06 2.91 -10.58
N ILE A 385 26.08 3.89 -11.47
CA ILE A 385 26.16 3.63 -12.91
C ILE A 385 27.55 3.17 -13.35
N SER A 386 28.62 3.64 -12.68
CA SER A 386 29.97 3.17 -12.99
C SER A 386 30.15 1.66 -12.75
N GLU A 387 29.44 1.12 -11.75
CA GLU A 387 29.48 -0.31 -11.43
C GLU A 387 28.36 -1.10 -12.15
N PHE A 388 27.18 -0.51 -12.28
CA PHE A 388 25.96 -1.18 -12.77
C PHE A 388 25.28 -0.39 -13.88
N ALA A 389 25.76 -0.54 -15.12
CA ALA A 389 25.20 0.16 -16.28
C ALA A 389 23.70 -0.14 -16.52
N HIS A 390 23.21 -1.31 -16.12
CA HIS A 390 21.80 -1.68 -16.24
C HIS A 390 20.85 -0.86 -15.32
N PHE A 391 21.38 -0.05 -14.39
CA PHE A 391 20.59 0.93 -13.61
C PHE A 391 20.40 2.28 -14.29
N ILE A 392 21.00 2.48 -15.47
CA ILE A 392 20.85 3.72 -16.25
C ILE A 392 19.38 4.11 -16.49
N PRO A 393 18.48 3.21 -16.93
CA PRO A 393 17.08 3.58 -17.14
C PRO A 393 16.43 4.15 -15.88
N HIS A 394 16.71 3.56 -14.73
CA HIS A 394 16.19 4.02 -13.43
C HIS A 394 16.80 5.34 -12.97
N SER A 395 18.06 5.59 -13.33
CA SER A 395 18.71 6.87 -13.06
C SER A 395 18.14 7.99 -13.92
N ILE A 396 17.85 7.71 -15.20
CA ILE A 396 17.18 8.67 -16.10
C ILE A 396 15.77 8.97 -15.56
N ASP A 397 14.99 7.94 -15.21
CA ASP A 397 13.65 8.10 -14.64
C ASP A 397 13.68 8.97 -13.37
N PHE A 398 14.67 8.76 -12.50
CA PHE A 398 14.87 9.54 -11.28
C PHE A 398 15.22 11.00 -11.57
N VAL A 399 16.18 11.24 -12.47
CA VAL A 399 16.60 12.58 -12.88
C VAL A 399 15.44 13.35 -13.54
N ASP A 400 14.64 12.68 -14.37
CA ASP A 400 13.42 13.23 -14.96
C ASP A 400 12.36 13.57 -13.90
N SER A 401 12.19 12.70 -12.90
CA SER A 401 11.25 12.93 -11.80
C SER A 401 11.66 14.15 -10.97
N ILE A 402 12.96 14.36 -10.74
CA ILE A 402 13.48 15.54 -10.06
C ILE A 402 13.27 16.81 -10.90
N HIS A 403 13.51 16.75 -12.20
CA HIS A 403 13.30 17.90 -13.09
C HIS A 403 11.86 18.39 -13.08
N GLY A 404 10.90 17.47 -13.01
CA GLY A 404 9.47 17.80 -12.89
C GLY A 404 9.10 18.58 -11.63
N LEU A 405 9.90 18.51 -10.56
CA LEU A 405 9.65 19.23 -9.31
C LEU A 405 10.17 20.66 -9.34
N ASN A 406 11.32 20.89 -9.98
CA ASN A 406 11.93 22.21 -10.10
C ASN A 406 12.63 22.36 -11.44
N ILE A 407 11.89 22.88 -12.43
CA ILE A 407 12.35 23.07 -13.81
C ILE A 407 13.57 24.01 -13.88
N ASN A 408 13.68 24.94 -12.93
CA ASN A 408 14.74 25.94 -12.88
C ASN A 408 16.00 25.46 -12.14
N SER A 409 15.99 24.27 -11.55
CA SER A 409 17.16 23.72 -10.87
C SER A 409 18.17 23.17 -11.88
N ASP A 410 19.43 23.59 -11.76
CA ASP A 410 20.52 23.09 -12.60
C ASP A 410 20.90 21.63 -12.30
N ILE A 411 20.39 21.04 -11.20
CA ILE A 411 20.69 19.65 -10.79
C ILE A 411 20.42 18.64 -11.92
N PHE A 412 19.38 18.87 -12.72
CA PHE A 412 19.01 18.00 -13.83
C PHE A 412 20.12 17.98 -14.89
N VAL A 413 20.56 19.16 -15.31
CA VAL A 413 21.60 19.34 -16.34
C VAL A 413 22.95 18.89 -15.81
N GLU A 414 23.27 19.21 -14.57
CA GLU A 414 24.50 18.80 -13.90
C GLU A 414 24.59 17.28 -13.75
N THR A 415 23.53 16.63 -13.26
CA THR A 415 23.50 15.17 -13.11
C THR A 415 23.60 14.49 -14.47
N LEU A 416 22.87 14.98 -15.48
CA LEU A 416 22.95 14.42 -16.83
C LEU A 416 24.33 14.64 -17.47
N SER A 417 24.98 15.77 -17.21
CA SER A 417 26.36 16.04 -17.67
C SER A 417 27.37 15.11 -17.00
N LEU A 418 27.20 14.81 -15.71
CA LEU A 418 28.03 13.84 -15.00
C LEU A 418 27.84 12.42 -15.55
N LEU A 419 26.60 12.04 -15.85
CA LEU A 419 26.30 10.76 -16.50
C LEU A 419 26.90 10.67 -17.89
N HIS A 420 26.79 11.74 -18.68
CA HIS A 420 27.43 11.85 -19.98
C HIS A 420 28.94 11.63 -19.88
N GLN A 421 29.60 12.31 -18.95
CA GLN A 421 31.03 12.15 -18.71
C GLN A 421 31.40 10.72 -18.32
N GLN A 422 30.60 10.04 -17.48
CA GLN A 422 30.87 8.63 -17.14
C GLN A 422 30.83 7.72 -18.36
N VAL A 423 29.85 7.91 -19.25
CA VAL A 423 29.74 7.10 -20.46
C VAL A 423 30.91 7.35 -21.40
N ILE A 424 31.33 8.60 -21.57
CA ILE A 424 32.49 8.94 -22.42
C ILE A 424 33.78 8.31 -21.88
N MET A 425 33.91 8.19 -20.56
CA MET A 425 35.09 7.61 -19.90
C MET A 425 35.04 6.08 -19.81
N ALA A 426 34.01 5.42 -20.33
CA ALA A 426 33.90 3.97 -20.31
C ALA A 426 35.01 3.32 -21.15
N THR A 427 35.54 2.20 -20.66
CA THR A 427 36.55 1.42 -21.40
C THR A 427 35.90 0.61 -22.53
N GLY A 428 36.71 0.13 -23.48
CA GLY A 428 36.24 -0.73 -24.58
C GLY A 428 35.35 -1.87 -24.06
N ASP A 429 35.85 -2.68 -23.13
CA ASP A 429 35.12 -3.82 -22.54
C ASP A 429 33.76 -3.43 -21.93
N GLN A 430 33.68 -2.27 -21.27
CA GLN A 430 32.43 -1.76 -20.72
C GLN A 430 31.46 -1.34 -21.83
N ILE A 431 31.97 -0.74 -22.91
CA ILE A 431 31.17 -0.36 -24.07
C ILE A 431 30.59 -1.60 -24.74
N TYR A 432 31.39 -2.63 -25.03
CA TYR A 432 30.91 -3.88 -25.65
C TYR A 432 29.74 -4.51 -24.86
N THR A 433 29.81 -4.49 -23.53
CA THR A 433 28.80 -5.13 -22.67
C THR A 433 27.58 -4.26 -22.38
N SER A 434 27.73 -2.93 -22.39
CA SER A 434 26.74 -2.01 -21.83
C SER A 434 26.28 -0.89 -22.77
N PHE A 435 26.70 -0.90 -24.04
CA PHE A 435 26.33 0.12 -25.02
C PHE A 435 24.81 0.39 -25.11
N PRO A 436 23.87 -0.58 -24.98
CA PRO A 436 22.44 -0.28 -25.11
C PRO A 436 21.94 0.66 -24.00
N TYR A 437 22.56 0.60 -22.83
CA TYR A 437 22.26 1.50 -21.71
C TYR A 437 22.93 2.87 -21.92
N TYR A 438 24.18 2.89 -22.37
CA TYR A 438 24.91 4.11 -22.67
C TYR A 438 24.23 4.97 -23.74
N LEU A 439 23.69 4.34 -24.78
CA LEU A 439 22.92 5.02 -25.82
C LEU A 439 21.68 5.74 -25.28
N GLN A 440 21.07 5.25 -24.18
CA GLN A 440 19.93 5.94 -23.54
C GLN A 440 20.36 7.26 -22.89
N ILE A 441 21.51 7.28 -22.22
CA ILE A 441 22.09 8.53 -21.70
C ILE A 441 22.39 9.47 -22.85
N MET A 442 23.06 8.99 -23.90
CA MET A 442 23.43 9.82 -25.06
C MET A 442 22.20 10.43 -25.74
N LYS A 443 21.13 9.64 -25.91
CA LYS A 443 19.85 10.14 -26.42
C LYS A 443 19.25 11.23 -25.55
N LYS A 444 19.29 11.04 -24.22
CA LYS A 444 18.78 12.02 -23.26
C LYS A 444 19.61 13.31 -23.27
N VAL A 445 20.94 13.18 -23.32
CA VAL A 445 21.90 14.30 -23.41
C VAL A 445 21.71 15.08 -24.70
N ALA A 446 21.54 14.41 -25.84
CA ALA A 446 21.27 15.03 -27.14
C ALA A 446 19.96 15.81 -27.18
N SER A 447 19.05 15.54 -26.24
CA SER A 447 17.81 16.30 -26.07
C SER A 447 17.99 17.61 -25.27
N GLN A 448 19.20 17.88 -24.74
CA GLN A 448 19.46 19.03 -23.88
C GLN A 448 20.37 20.07 -24.55
N PRO A 449 19.90 21.31 -24.78
CA PRO A 449 20.67 22.31 -25.50
C PRO A 449 21.90 22.80 -24.71
N LYS A 450 21.82 22.77 -23.37
CA LYS A 450 22.88 23.26 -22.47
C LYS A 450 24.15 22.38 -22.42
N ILE A 451 24.10 21.13 -22.90
CA ILE A 451 25.22 20.18 -22.78
C ILE A 451 25.96 20.07 -24.11
N ASN A 452 27.28 20.28 -24.14
CA ASN A 452 28.08 20.16 -25.38
C ASN A 452 28.08 18.71 -25.93
N GLN A 453 27.72 18.54 -27.21
CA GLN A 453 27.59 17.23 -27.87
C GLN A 453 28.84 16.79 -28.64
N SER A 454 29.95 17.55 -28.66
CA SER A 454 31.18 17.17 -29.40
C SER A 454 31.71 15.80 -28.96
N SER A 455 31.65 15.51 -27.65
CA SER A 455 32.06 14.21 -27.10
C SER A 455 31.04 13.11 -27.40
N THR A 456 29.75 13.43 -27.46
CA THR A 456 28.68 12.52 -27.89
C THR A 456 28.95 12.04 -29.31
N LEU A 457 29.21 12.96 -30.24
CA LEU A 457 29.48 12.61 -31.65
C LEU A 457 30.75 11.76 -31.80
N LYS A 458 31.81 12.06 -31.05
CA LYS A 458 33.04 11.23 -31.04
C LYS A 458 32.75 9.80 -30.55
N PHE A 459 31.94 9.67 -29.50
CA PHE A 459 31.53 8.37 -28.97
C PHE A 459 30.68 7.59 -29.98
N LEU A 460 29.72 8.24 -30.65
CA LEU A 460 28.92 7.61 -31.69
C LEU A 460 29.76 7.19 -32.91
N ASN A 461 30.76 7.99 -33.29
CA ASN A 461 31.69 7.63 -34.36
C ASN A 461 32.50 6.38 -33.97
N TYR A 462 33.00 6.33 -32.74
CA TYR A 462 33.68 5.14 -32.22
C TYR A 462 32.77 3.89 -32.26
N LEU A 463 31.50 4.00 -31.85
CA LEU A 463 30.55 2.88 -31.95
C LEU A 463 30.30 2.46 -33.40
N SER A 464 30.22 3.41 -34.32
CA SER A 464 30.03 3.15 -35.75
C SER A 464 31.24 2.44 -36.36
N ASP A 465 32.45 2.90 -36.04
CA ASP A 465 33.70 2.33 -36.56
C ASP A 465 33.92 0.90 -36.06
N ASN A 466 33.43 0.57 -34.86
CA ASN A 466 33.58 -0.74 -34.22
C ASN A 466 32.27 -1.56 -34.21
N ALA A 467 31.28 -1.19 -35.04
CA ALA A 467 29.94 -1.78 -35.00
C ALA A 467 29.92 -3.31 -35.22
N GLN A 468 30.86 -3.82 -36.03
CA GLN A 468 31.00 -5.25 -36.29
C GLN A 468 31.42 -6.03 -35.04
N GLU A 469 32.30 -5.48 -34.22
CA GLU A 469 32.77 -6.12 -32.99
C GLU A 469 31.78 -5.96 -31.83
N ILE A 470 31.01 -4.86 -31.83
CA ILE A 470 30.11 -4.50 -30.73
C ILE A 470 28.79 -5.26 -30.77
N ASP A 471 28.16 -5.36 -31.93
CA ASP A 471 26.80 -5.89 -32.06
C ASP A 471 26.56 -6.55 -33.44
N ASP A 472 27.61 -7.13 -34.02
CA ASP A 472 27.57 -7.81 -35.32
C ASP A 472 26.92 -6.95 -36.42
N SER A 473 27.19 -5.64 -36.38
CA SER A 473 26.60 -4.63 -37.29
C SER A 473 25.06 -4.61 -37.28
N SER A 474 24.43 -4.78 -36.11
CA SER A 474 22.96 -4.77 -36.02
C SER A 474 22.33 -3.47 -36.54
N TRP A 475 21.17 -3.62 -37.17
CA TRP A 475 20.35 -2.48 -37.58
C TRP A 475 19.89 -1.63 -36.38
N GLN A 476 19.70 -2.25 -35.22
CA GLN A 476 19.23 -1.57 -34.01
C GLN A 476 20.27 -0.57 -33.48
N LEU A 477 21.56 -0.93 -33.52
CA LEU A 477 22.65 -0.01 -33.18
C LEU A 477 22.65 1.20 -34.12
N GLY A 478 22.59 0.96 -35.43
CA GLY A 478 22.54 2.03 -36.44
C GLY A 478 21.33 2.96 -36.26
N HIS A 479 20.15 2.40 -35.99
CA HIS A 479 18.93 3.18 -35.72
C HIS A 479 19.08 4.09 -34.50
N ASN A 480 19.63 3.56 -33.39
CA ASN A 480 19.85 4.34 -32.18
C ASN A 480 20.86 5.47 -32.40
N ILE A 481 21.96 5.22 -33.13
CA ILE A 481 22.94 6.26 -33.48
C ILE A 481 22.27 7.38 -34.27
N LEU A 482 21.50 7.04 -35.30
CA LEU A 482 20.80 8.04 -36.13
C LEU A 482 19.78 8.85 -35.34
N ASP A 483 19.04 8.23 -34.43
CA ASP A 483 18.08 8.93 -33.57
C ASP A 483 18.77 9.93 -32.63
N ILE A 484 19.94 9.57 -32.09
CA ILE A 484 20.75 10.50 -31.27
C ILE A 484 21.26 11.66 -32.12
N CYS A 485 21.85 11.38 -33.30
CA CYS A 485 22.31 12.42 -34.22
C CYS A 485 21.19 13.37 -34.63
N ARG A 486 19.98 12.85 -34.88
CA ARG A 486 18.79 13.66 -35.16
C ARG A 486 18.49 14.62 -34.01
N ASN A 487 18.52 14.14 -32.76
CA ASN A 487 18.27 14.98 -31.58
C ASN A 487 19.34 16.07 -31.42
N VAL A 488 20.62 15.77 -31.68
CA VAL A 488 21.70 16.78 -31.67
C VAL A 488 21.42 17.88 -32.70
N ILE A 489 21.07 17.51 -33.93
CA ILE A 489 20.78 18.45 -35.02
C ILE A 489 19.61 19.38 -34.65
N ILE A 490 18.54 18.82 -34.08
CA ILE A 490 17.34 19.60 -33.70
C ILE A 490 17.64 20.60 -32.58
N ASN A 491 18.43 20.21 -31.57
CA ASN A 491 18.53 20.98 -30.32
C ASN A 491 19.73 21.94 -30.26
N GLN A 492 20.79 21.75 -31.05
CA GLN A 492 21.97 22.63 -31.04
C GLN A 492 22.29 23.30 -32.37
N GLY A 493 21.67 22.83 -33.47
CA GLY A 493 22.00 23.28 -34.81
C GLY A 493 23.36 22.75 -35.29
N THR A 494 23.52 22.66 -36.60
CA THR A 494 24.73 22.09 -37.24
C THR A 494 25.94 23.04 -37.22
N GLN A 495 25.74 24.32 -36.91
CA GLN A 495 26.75 25.37 -37.09
C GLN A 495 27.99 25.24 -36.19
N LEU A 496 27.89 24.53 -35.05
CA LEU A 496 29.00 24.33 -34.10
C LEU A 496 29.94 23.16 -34.45
N TYR A 497 29.58 22.33 -35.45
CA TYR A 497 30.26 21.05 -35.72
C TYR A 497 30.97 20.97 -37.08
N TYR A 498 30.80 22.00 -37.92
CA TYR A 498 31.45 22.13 -39.23
C TYR A 498 32.54 23.22 -39.26
N SER A 499 32.95 23.73 -38.09
CA SER A 499 34.14 24.57 -37.89
C SER A 499 35.28 23.73 -37.35
#